data_AF-A0A2V4BNI6-F1
#
_entry.id   AF-A0A2V4BNI6-F1
#
_cell.length_a   1.000
_cell.length_b   1.000
_cell.length_c   1.000
_cell.angle_alpha   90.00
_cell.angle_beta   90.00
_cell.angle_gamma   90.00
#
_symmetry.space_group_name_H-M   'P 1'
#
loop_
_entity.id
_entity.type
_entity.pdbx_description
1 polymer ?
#
loop_
_entity_poly.entity_id
_entity_poly.type
_entity_poly.pdbx_seq_one_letter_code
_entity_poly.pdbx_strand_id
1 'polypeptide(L)'
;MKENWLFIKTPDHYGKPEIIEFDQNEITHFWVEKGSDLSLVKIKEENRSEKVSQIQHEFVNPNRIRFFRKGKIYRVLSETESITEDCIFENDYEKLYETETELTESEIQNLKFEFNWNGEKMNIRFNEVLDSPVIQEINKRLNKEGSKIILEKINSTLFLSLYTDSYLDKLIPIKYVDTNNLILYGFPKEPYEISCPVID
;
A
#
# COMPACT_ATOMS: atom_id res chain seq x y z
N MET A 1 7.30 -22.05 1.58
CA MET A 1 6.48 -21.24 0.66
C MET A 1 6.98 -19.81 0.82
N LYS A 2 7.26 -19.08 -0.27
CA LYS A 2 7.76 -17.70 -0.15
C LYS A 2 6.60 -16.81 0.27
N GLU A 3 6.76 -16.12 1.40
CA GLU A 3 5.72 -15.27 1.97
C GLU A 3 5.96 -13.83 1.52
N ASN A 4 4.92 -13.18 0.97
CA ASN A 4 5.01 -11.77 0.60
C ASN A 4 4.59 -10.91 1.81
N TRP A 5 5.33 -9.83 2.04
CA TRP A 5 5.01 -8.84 3.06
C TRP A 5 5.00 -7.45 2.43
N LEU A 6 3.89 -6.73 2.56
CA LEU A 6 3.69 -5.41 2.00
C LEU A 6 4.22 -4.36 2.97
N PHE A 7 5.03 -3.43 2.47
CA PHE A 7 5.47 -2.27 3.23
C PHE A 7 4.29 -1.35 3.56
N ILE A 8 4.18 -0.96 4.83
CA ILE A 8 3.10 -0.11 5.31
C ILE A 8 3.50 1.36 5.19
N LYS A 9 3.00 2.01 4.14
CA LYS A 9 3.22 3.45 3.95
C LYS A 9 2.50 4.27 5.02
N THR A 10 3.25 5.15 5.67
CA THR A 10 2.73 6.30 6.43
C THR A 10 2.69 7.55 5.52
N PRO A 11 2.05 8.66 5.95
CA PRO A 11 2.01 9.89 5.16
C PRO A 11 3.38 10.47 4.77
N ASP A 12 4.43 10.13 5.52
CA ASP A 12 5.80 10.62 5.28
C ASP A 12 6.57 9.76 4.26
N HIS A 13 5.96 8.67 3.78
CA HIS A 13 6.57 7.77 2.80
C HIS A 13 6.16 8.11 1.38
N TYR A 14 7.15 8.50 0.58
CA TYR A 14 7.04 8.67 -0.86
C TYR A 14 7.62 7.45 -1.58
N GLY A 15 7.21 7.22 -2.82
CA GLY A 15 7.74 6.10 -3.62
C GLY A 15 6.70 5.03 -3.90
N LYS A 16 7.06 4.13 -4.83
CA LYS A 16 6.21 3.03 -5.25
C LYS A 16 5.95 2.09 -4.07
N PRO A 17 4.83 1.37 -4.05
CA PRO A 17 4.62 0.32 -3.06
C PRO A 17 5.76 -0.71 -3.12
N GLU A 18 6.20 -1.18 -1.96
CA GLU A 18 7.28 -2.16 -1.80
C GLU A 18 6.70 -3.45 -1.21
N ILE A 19 7.15 -4.58 -1.74
CA ILE A 19 6.94 -5.90 -1.14
C ILE A 19 8.30 -6.51 -0.85
N ILE A 20 8.39 -7.21 0.28
CA ILE A 20 9.51 -8.10 0.57
C ILE A 20 9.06 -9.56 0.54
N GLU A 21 9.97 -10.43 0.15
CA GLU A 21 9.86 -11.87 0.36
C GLU A 21 10.94 -12.34 1.33
N PHE A 22 10.54 -13.20 2.27
CA PHE A 22 11.48 -13.95 3.09
C PHE A 22 11.81 -15.29 2.44
N ASP A 23 13.11 -15.54 2.26
CA ASP A 23 13.63 -16.85 1.95
C ASP A 23 14.70 -17.22 2.98
N GLN A 24 14.33 -18.02 3.97
CA GLN A 24 15.16 -18.40 5.12
C GLN A 24 15.67 -17.19 5.91
N ASN A 25 16.87 -16.70 5.57
CA ASN A 25 17.54 -15.58 6.22
C ASN A 25 17.73 -14.39 5.26
N GLU A 26 17.31 -14.50 4.00
CA GLU A 26 17.45 -13.45 2.99
C GLU A 26 16.13 -12.73 2.79
N ILE A 27 16.22 -11.41 2.68
CA ILE A 27 15.11 -10.53 2.31
C ILE A 27 15.36 -10.07 0.88
N THR A 28 14.41 -10.40 0.00
CA THR A 28 14.39 -9.86 -1.36
C THR A 28 13.36 -8.74 -1.43
N HIS A 29 13.76 -7.57 -1.95
CA HIS A 29 12.90 -6.42 -2.11
C HIS A 29 12.37 -6.30 -3.54
N PHE A 30 11.12 -5.87 -3.65
CA PHE A 30 10.44 -5.67 -4.92
C PHE A 30 9.69 -4.35 -4.91
N TRP A 31 9.87 -3.56 -5.96
CA TRP A 31 8.93 -2.50 -6.31
C TRP A 31 7.69 -3.14 -6.93
N VAL A 32 6.52 -2.61 -6.62
CA VAL A 32 5.28 -3.03 -7.26
C VAL A 32 4.92 -2.04 -8.37
N GLU A 33 4.62 -2.58 -9.54
CA GLU A 33 4.17 -1.81 -10.69
C GLU A 33 2.91 -2.41 -11.31
N LYS A 34 2.23 -1.60 -12.11
CA LYS A 34 1.08 -2.04 -12.89
C LYS A 34 1.52 -3.07 -13.94
N GLY A 35 0.86 -4.23 -13.94
CA GLY A 35 1.00 -5.26 -14.95
C GLY A 35 -0.02 -5.13 -16.08
N SER A 36 -0.35 -6.26 -16.71
CA SER A 36 -1.46 -6.35 -17.66
C SER A 36 -2.79 -6.55 -16.94
N ASP A 37 -3.86 -5.99 -17.49
CA ASP A 37 -5.22 -6.11 -16.95
C ASP A 37 -5.32 -5.67 -15.47
N LEU A 38 -5.78 -6.56 -14.59
CA LEU A 38 -5.91 -6.33 -13.14
C LEU A 38 -4.71 -6.89 -12.34
N SER A 39 -3.61 -7.23 -13.01
CA SER A 39 -2.42 -7.77 -12.34
C SER A 39 -1.43 -6.68 -11.95
N LEU A 40 -0.81 -6.86 -10.78
CA LEU A 40 0.36 -6.13 -10.33
C LEU A 40 1.59 -7.02 -10.48
N VAL A 41 2.71 -6.43 -10.89
CA VAL A 41 3.97 -7.13 -11.08
C VAL A 41 5.00 -6.69 -10.05
N LYS A 42 5.81 -7.64 -9.58
CA LYS A 42 6.94 -7.40 -8.69
C LYS A 42 8.20 -7.23 -9.52
N ILE A 43 8.82 -6.07 -9.42
CA ILE A 43 10.10 -5.75 -10.04
C ILE A 43 11.19 -5.85 -8.97
N LYS A 44 12.04 -6.87 -9.08
CA LYS A 44 13.10 -7.13 -8.10
C LYS A 44 14.08 -5.96 -8.05
N GLU A 45 14.43 -5.54 -6.84
CA GLU A 45 15.47 -4.54 -6.61
C GLU A 45 16.84 -5.22 -6.53
N GLU A 46 17.61 -5.19 -7.63
CA GLU A 46 18.89 -5.94 -7.73
C GLU A 46 19.99 -5.41 -6.78
N ASN A 47 19.90 -4.14 -6.37
CA ASN A 47 20.93 -3.50 -5.54
C ASN A 47 20.66 -3.60 -4.04
N ARG A 48 19.61 -4.32 -3.62
CA ARG A 48 19.22 -4.44 -2.22
C ARG A 48 19.19 -5.90 -1.80
N SER A 49 20.24 -6.31 -1.09
CA SER A 49 20.33 -7.63 -0.45
C SER A 49 20.47 -7.42 1.06
N GLU A 50 19.47 -7.90 1.79
CA GLU A 50 19.38 -7.77 3.24
C GLU A 50 19.29 -9.16 3.86
N LYS A 51 19.93 -9.36 5.01
CA LYS A 51 19.77 -10.58 5.81
C LYS A 51 18.98 -10.27 7.06
N VAL A 52 17.94 -11.06 7.33
CA VAL A 52 17.06 -10.87 8.51
C VAL A 52 17.88 -10.86 9.80
N SER A 53 18.83 -11.80 9.95
CA SER A 53 19.73 -11.89 11.11
C SER A 53 20.65 -10.67 11.32
N GLN A 54 20.82 -9.80 10.33
CA GLN A 54 21.64 -8.60 10.42
C GLN A 54 20.83 -7.35 10.73
N ILE A 55 19.50 -7.47 10.78
CA ILE A 55 18.58 -6.36 10.98
C ILE A 55 17.84 -6.57 12.29
N GLN A 56 17.90 -5.57 13.16
CA GLN A 56 17.06 -5.54 14.35
C GLN A 56 15.59 -5.47 13.93
N HIS A 57 14.77 -6.36 14.47
CA HIS A 57 13.35 -6.43 14.16
C HIS A 57 12.54 -6.93 15.36
N GLU A 58 11.24 -6.66 15.32
CA GLU A 58 10.28 -7.22 16.25
C GLU A 58 8.95 -7.53 15.54
N PHE A 59 8.18 -8.46 16.09
CA PHE A 59 6.81 -8.69 15.66
C PHE A 59 5.89 -7.77 16.45
N VAL A 60 5.27 -6.80 15.77
CA VAL A 60 4.22 -5.94 16.35
C VAL A 60 2.99 -6.80 16.66
N ASN A 61 2.69 -7.77 15.77
CA ASN A 61 1.73 -8.84 15.95
C ASN A 61 2.13 -10.02 15.03
N PRO A 62 1.43 -11.18 15.04
CA PRO A 62 1.81 -12.33 14.21
C PRO A 62 1.88 -12.08 12.69
N ASN A 63 1.19 -11.04 12.20
CA ASN A 63 1.08 -10.68 10.80
C ASN A 63 1.88 -9.42 10.45
N ARG A 64 2.53 -8.78 11.44
CA ARG A 64 3.27 -7.54 11.24
C ARG A 64 4.64 -7.58 11.86
N ILE A 65 5.65 -7.34 11.04
CA ILE A 65 7.04 -7.23 11.45
C ILE A 65 7.51 -5.77 11.28
N ARG A 66 8.23 -5.26 12.27
CA ARG A 66 8.88 -3.96 12.25
C ARG A 66 10.38 -4.14 12.13
N PHE A 67 11.00 -3.51 11.14
CA PHE A 67 12.44 -3.45 11.00
C PHE A 67 12.98 -2.10 11.46
N PHE A 68 14.08 -2.14 12.23
CA PHE A 68 14.80 -0.96 12.69
C PHE A 68 16.05 -0.77 11.83
N ARG A 69 15.99 0.15 10.86
CA ARG A 69 17.09 0.40 9.92
C ARG A 69 17.82 1.69 10.28
N LYS A 70 19.14 1.61 10.44
CA LYS A 70 19.97 2.81 10.62
C LYS A 70 19.97 3.61 9.32
N GLY A 71 19.76 4.92 9.45
CA GLY A 71 19.82 5.83 8.32
C GLY A 71 20.20 7.23 8.78
N LYS A 72 20.02 8.21 7.89
CA LYS A 72 20.36 9.60 8.15
C LYS A 72 19.23 10.51 7.71
N ILE A 73 18.90 11.50 8.53
CA ILE A 73 18.03 12.60 8.15
C ILE A 73 18.92 13.76 7.71
N TYR A 74 18.66 14.26 6.51
CA TYR A 74 19.33 15.43 5.95
C TYR A 74 18.38 16.63 6.01
N ARG A 75 18.77 17.69 6.72
CA ARG A 75 18.03 18.95 6.83
C ARG A 75 18.82 20.06 6.17
N VAL A 76 18.27 20.64 5.11
CA VAL A 76 18.84 21.83 4.46
C VAL A 76 18.37 23.06 5.22
N LEU A 77 19.31 23.86 5.73
CA LEU A 77 19.03 25.12 6.44
C LEU A 77 19.16 26.34 5.52
N SER A 78 20.07 26.28 4.55
CA SER A 78 20.29 27.31 3.54
C SER A 78 20.90 26.68 2.28
N GLU A 79 21.19 27.49 1.26
CA GLU A 79 21.88 27.02 0.04
C GLU A 79 23.24 26.37 0.33
N THR A 80 23.89 26.74 1.44
CA THR A 80 25.24 26.29 1.82
C THR A 80 25.29 25.50 3.12
N GLU A 81 24.23 25.53 3.92
CA GLU A 81 24.21 24.90 5.24
C GLU A 81 23.21 23.75 5.29
N SER A 82 23.67 22.62 5.84
CA SER A 82 22.83 21.48 6.13
C SER A 82 23.29 20.75 7.38
N ILE A 83 22.34 20.10 8.05
CA ILE A 83 22.58 19.22 9.18
C ILE A 83 22.27 17.80 8.74
N THR A 84 23.16 16.87 9.09
CA THR A 84 22.93 15.43 8.93
C THR A 84 22.89 14.80 10.32
N GLU A 85 21.81 14.11 10.64
CA GLU A 85 21.61 13.43 11.92
C GLU A 85 21.44 11.93 11.67
N ASP A 86 22.18 11.09 12.41
CA ASP A 86 21.92 9.65 12.43
C ASP A 86 20.55 9.39 13.05
N CYS A 87 19.82 8.44 12.50
CA CYS A 87 18.49 8.06 12.97
C CYS A 87 18.23 6.56 12.77
N ILE A 88 17.15 6.08 13.37
CA ILE A 88 16.63 4.74 13.15
C ILE A 88 15.26 4.89 12.52
N PHE A 89 15.08 4.32 11.34
CA PHE A 89 13.80 4.22 10.66
C PHE A 89 13.10 2.94 11.08
N GLU A 90 11.85 3.09 11.53
CA GLU A 90 10.94 1.99 11.83
C GLU A 90 10.10 1.72 10.58
N ASN A 91 10.31 0.55 9.97
CA ASN A 91 9.65 0.15 8.74
C ASN A 91 8.76 -1.06 9.02
N ASP A 92 7.44 -0.87 8.95
CA ASP A 92 6.49 -1.94 9.17
C ASP A 92 6.14 -2.64 7.86
N TYR A 93 6.05 -3.96 7.93
CA TYR A 93 5.57 -4.79 6.84
C TYR A 93 4.45 -5.69 7.34
N GLU A 94 3.37 -5.78 6.56
CA GLU A 94 2.22 -6.63 6.82
C GLU A 94 2.28 -7.87 5.93
N LYS A 95 2.10 -9.05 6.51
CA LYS A 95 2.04 -10.31 5.79
C LYS A 95 0.81 -10.34 4.88
N LEU A 96 1.00 -10.68 3.62
CA LEU A 96 -0.07 -10.80 2.65
C LEU A 96 -0.70 -12.20 2.67
N TYR A 97 -2.03 -12.21 2.63
CA TYR A 97 -2.87 -13.40 2.57
C TYR A 97 -3.67 -13.42 1.28
N GLU A 98 -4.05 -14.61 0.84
CA GLU A 98 -5.09 -14.78 -0.18
C GLU A 98 -6.37 -14.09 0.28
N THR A 99 -7.04 -13.38 -0.63
CA THR A 99 -8.30 -12.72 -0.30
C THR A 99 -9.42 -13.75 -0.24
N GLU A 100 -10.11 -13.81 0.89
CA GLU A 100 -11.28 -14.68 1.08
C GLU A 100 -12.51 -14.06 0.40
N THR A 101 -13.02 -14.70 -0.65
CA THR A 101 -14.21 -14.22 -1.40
C THR A 101 -14.80 -15.34 -2.27
N GLU A 102 -16.12 -15.31 -2.44
CA GLU A 102 -16.85 -16.10 -3.46
C GLU A 102 -17.26 -15.24 -4.67
N LEU A 103 -17.01 -13.94 -4.61
CA LEU A 103 -17.31 -12.99 -5.68
C LEU A 103 -16.20 -12.96 -6.72
N THR A 104 -16.62 -12.78 -7.97
CA THR A 104 -15.71 -12.45 -9.08
C THR A 104 -15.19 -11.01 -8.94
N GLU A 105 -14.04 -10.74 -9.56
CA GLU A 105 -13.45 -9.39 -9.62
C GLU A 105 -14.41 -8.35 -10.25
N SER A 106 -15.26 -8.78 -11.18
CA SER A 106 -16.28 -7.91 -11.79
C SER A 106 -17.40 -7.57 -10.80
N GLU A 107 -17.87 -8.54 -10.03
CA GLU A 107 -18.88 -8.31 -8.98
C GLU A 107 -18.36 -7.37 -7.91
N ILE A 108 -17.12 -7.56 -7.44
CA ILE A 108 -16.48 -6.67 -6.46
C ILE A 108 -16.38 -5.25 -6.99
N GLN A 109 -16.00 -5.05 -8.25
CA GLN A 109 -15.87 -3.72 -8.86
C GLN A 109 -17.20 -2.97 -8.99
N ASN A 110 -18.34 -3.69 -9.01
CA ASN A 110 -19.67 -3.08 -9.06
C ASN A 110 -20.23 -2.70 -7.68
N LEU A 111 -19.58 -3.12 -6.59
CA LEU A 111 -19.93 -2.74 -5.23
C LEU A 111 -19.31 -1.38 -4.86
N LYS A 112 -19.97 -0.68 -3.94
CA LYS A 112 -19.45 0.53 -3.31
C LYS A 112 -19.38 0.30 -1.82
N PHE A 113 -18.33 0.83 -1.17
CA PHE A 113 -18.14 0.62 0.26
C PHE A 113 -17.90 1.93 0.99
N GLU A 114 -18.42 2.06 2.21
CA GLU A 114 -18.06 3.14 3.12
C GLU A 114 -16.73 2.83 3.81
N PHE A 115 -15.71 3.65 3.58
CA PHE A 115 -14.44 3.58 4.29
C PHE A 115 -14.46 4.57 5.45
N ASN A 116 -14.03 4.11 6.63
CA ASN A 116 -13.80 4.97 7.79
C ASN A 116 -12.64 4.43 8.63
N TRP A 117 -11.51 5.14 8.61
CA TRP A 117 -10.35 4.81 9.42
C TRP A 117 -9.87 6.04 10.17
N ASN A 118 -9.87 5.99 11.51
CA ASN A 118 -9.44 7.10 12.37
C ASN A 118 -10.11 8.46 12.04
N GLY A 119 -11.37 8.42 11.58
CA GLY A 119 -12.15 9.60 11.21
C GLY A 119 -11.95 10.06 9.76
N GLU A 120 -10.99 9.51 9.04
CA GLU A 120 -10.86 9.70 7.59
C GLU A 120 -11.91 8.87 6.87
N LYS A 121 -12.80 9.54 6.14
CA LYS A 121 -13.93 8.92 5.46
C LYS A 121 -13.85 9.11 3.95
N MET A 122 -14.19 8.06 3.22
CA MET A 122 -14.40 8.12 1.78
C MET A 122 -15.31 6.99 1.30
N ASN A 123 -15.86 7.12 0.09
CA ASN A 123 -16.56 6.02 -0.56
C ASN A 123 -15.58 5.32 -1.51
N ILE A 124 -15.37 4.03 -1.30
CA ILE A 124 -14.59 3.19 -2.21
C ILE A 124 -15.47 2.90 -3.43
N ARG A 125 -15.03 3.38 -4.60
CA ARG A 125 -15.67 3.18 -5.90
C ARG A 125 -14.58 2.87 -6.92
N PHE A 126 -14.71 1.73 -7.59
CA PHE A 126 -13.68 1.25 -8.51
C PHE A 126 -13.82 1.89 -9.88
N ASN A 127 -12.68 2.20 -10.51
CA ASN A 127 -12.61 2.76 -11.86
C ASN A 127 -13.34 4.11 -12.05
N GLU A 128 -13.61 4.82 -10.95
CA GLU A 128 -14.22 6.15 -10.95
C GLU A 128 -13.19 7.23 -10.59
N VAL A 129 -13.45 8.46 -11.04
CA VAL A 129 -12.69 9.65 -10.63
C VAL A 129 -13.15 10.04 -9.23
N LEU A 130 -12.21 10.07 -8.28
CA LEU A 130 -12.47 10.35 -6.87
C LEU A 130 -12.37 11.83 -6.52
N ASP A 131 -11.76 12.61 -7.40
CA ASP A 131 -11.54 14.04 -7.20
C ASP A 131 -12.86 14.84 -7.19
N SER A 132 -12.91 15.92 -6.40
CA SER A 132 -14.05 16.83 -6.42
C SER A 132 -14.18 17.55 -7.77
N PRO A 133 -15.37 18.06 -8.17
CA PRO A 133 -15.55 18.74 -9.45
C PRO A 133 -14.57 19.89 -9.70
N VAL A 134 -14.19 20.62 -8.64
CA VAL A 134 -13.20 21.71 -8.72
C VAL A 134 -11.81 21.16 -9.04
N ILE A 135 -11.40 20.07 -8.39
CA ILE A 135 -10.10 19.43 -8.65
C ILE A 135 -10.08 18.81 -10.05
N GLN A 136 -11.19 18.22 -10.51
CA GLN A 136 -11.30 17.71 -11.88
C GLN A 136 -11.11 18.81 -12.93
N GLU A 137 -11.66 20.01 -12.71
CA GLU A 137 -11.44 21.14 -13.62
C GLU A 137 -9.97 21.58 -13.65
N ILE A 138 -9.32 21.62 -12.49
CA ILE A 138 -7.88 21.92 -12.38
C ILE A 138 -7.06 20.84 -13.10
N ASN A 139 -7.34 19.56 -12.86
CA ASN A 139 -6.64 18.44 -13.49
C ASN A 139 -6.79 18.49 -15.02
N LYS A 140 -7.97 18.82 -15.53
CA LYS A 140 -8.21 19.01 -16.97
C LYS A 140 -7.34 20.12 -17.56
N ARG A 141 -7.19 21.26 -16.85
CA ARG A 141 -6.31 22.36 -17.29
C ARG A 141 -4.82 21.98 -17.28
N LEU A 142 -4.43 21.06 -16.40
CA LEU A 142 -3.06 20.58 -16.23
C LEU A 142 -2.76 19.27 -17.00
N ASN A 143 -3.71 18.75 -17.78
CA ASN A 143 -3.63 17.47 -18.48
C ASN A 143 -3.27 16.29 -17.55
N LYS A 144 -3.95 16.23 -16.40
CA LYS A 144 -3.84 15.21 -15.35
C LYS A 144 -5.06 14.30 -15.34
N GLU A 145 -4.88 13.01 -15.03
CA GLU A 145 -5.99 12.04 -14.95
C GLU A 145 -6.73 12.14 -13.62
N GLY A 146 -6.04 12.56 -12.56
CA GLY A 146 -6.60 12.66 -11.22
C GLY A 146 -6.54 11.35 -10.43
N SER A 147 -7.30 11.30 -9.34
CA SER A 147 -7.26 10.20 -8.38
C SER A 147 -8.29 9.11 -8.69
N LYS A 148 -7.89 7.84 -8.62
CA LYS A 148 -8.79 6.68 -8.83
C LYS A 148 -8.38 5.48 -7.96
N ILE A 149 -9.35 4.62 -7.66
CA ILE A 149 -9.12 3.29 -7.07
C ILE A 149 -9.34 2.24 -8.16
N ILE A 150 -8.39 1.31 -8.29
CA ILE A 150 -8.49 0.15 -9.18
C ILE A 150 -8.40 -1.12 -8.33
N LEU A 151 -9.21 -2.12 -8.64
CA LEU A 151 -9.06 -3.45 -8.07
C LEU A 151 -7.94 -4.18 -8.81
N GLU A 152 -6.83 -4.47 -8.14
CA GLU A 152 -5.73 -5.20 -8.77
C GLU A 152 -5.22 -6.29 -7.83
N LYS A 153 -4.38 -7.21 -8.33
CA LYS A 153 -3.93 -8.37 -7.56
C LYS A 153 -2.47 -8.73 -7.74
N ILE A 154 -1.91 -9.32 -6.69
CA ILE A 154 -0.64 -10.05 -6.72
C ILE A 154 -0.94 -11.46 -6.25
N ASN A 155 -0.68 -12.45 -7.11
CA ASN A 155 -1.11 -13.82 -6.87
C ASN A 155 -2.62 -13.89 -6.56
N SER A 156 -3.01 -14.43 -5.40
CA SER A 156 -4.40 -14.50 -4.93
C SER A 156 -4.79 -13.37 -3.96
N THR A 157 -3.92 -12.39 -3.72
CA THR A 157 -4.24 -11.23 -2.86
C THR A 157 -4.78 -10.10 -3.73
N LEU A 158 -6.02 -9.67 -3.47
CA LEU A 158 -6.63 -8.49 -4.05
C LEU A 158 -6.24 -7.23 -3.26
N PHE A 159 -6.16 -6.11 -3.95
CA PHE A 159 -5.81 -4.81 -3.40
C PHE A 159 -6.77 -3.72 -3.88
N LEU A 160 -7.00 -2.75 -3.01
CA LEU A 160 -7.34 -1.39 -3.45
C LEU A 160 -6.04 -0.71 -3.88
N SER A 161 -5.86 -0.54 -5.18
CA SER A 161 -4.77 0.23 -5.75
C SER A 161 -5.18 1.68 -5.90
N LEU A 162 -4.59 2.57 -5.10
CA LEU A 162 -4.82 4.00 -5.18
C LEU A 162 -3.82 4.61 -6.15
N TYR A 163 -4.35 5.22 -7.20
CA TYR A 163 -3.59 5.96 -8.20
C TYR A 163 -3.81 7.46 -8.03
N THR A 164 -2.75 8.22 -8.22
CA THR A 164 -2.80 9.65 -8.53
C THR A 164 -2.18 9.83 -9.90
N ASP A 165 -2.97 10.28 -10.87
CA ASP A 165 -2.63 10.23 -12.28
C ASP A 165 -2.29 8.79 -12.72
N SER A 166 -1.12 8.60 -13.34
CA SER A 166 -0.59 7.29 -13.73
C SER A 166 0.27 6.64 -12.64
N TYR A 167 0.43 7.28 -11.49
CA TYR A 167 1.30 6.82 -10.43
C TYR A 167 0.53 5.97 -9.42
N LEU A 168 0.95 4.69 -9.28
CA LEU A 168 0.48 3.81 -8.21
C LEU A 168 1.10 4.28 -6.89
N ASP A 169 0.29 4.93 -6.05
CA ASP A 169 0.77 5.50 -4.80
C ASP A 169 0.68 4.51 -3.64
N LYS A 170 -0.50 3.91 -3.43
CA LYS A 170 -0.75 3.07 -2.26
C LYS A 170 -1.49 1.80 -2.64
N LEU A 171 -1.10 0.71 -1.97
CA LEU A 171 -1.82 -0.56 -1.98
C LEU A 171 -2.43 -0.78 -0.60
N ILE A 172 -3.72 -1.11 -0.56
CA ILE A 172 -4.39 -1.56 0.65
C ILE A 172 -4.91 -2.96 0.39
N PRO A 173 -4.36 -4.00 1.03
CA PRO A 173 -4.76 -5.36 0.78
C PRO A 173 -6.17 -5.64 1.31
N ILE A 174 -6.89 -6.50 0.59
CA ILE A 174 -8.23 -6.96 0.91
C ILE A 174 -8.11 -8.32 1.58
N LYS A 175 -8.56 -8.43 2.83
CA LYS A 175 -8.57 -9.70 3.56
C LYS A 175 -9.77 -10.54 3.16
N TYR A 176 -10.94 -9.90 3.12
CA TYR A 176 -12.22 -10.56 2.87
C TYR A 176 -13.16 -9.61 2.11
N VAL A 177 -13.98 -10.14 1.22
CA VAL A 177 -15.07 -9.38 0.59
C VAL A 177 -16.26 -10.27 0.26
N ASP A 178 -17.46 -9.77 0.55
CA ASP A 178 -18.73 -10.35 0.11
C ASP A 178 -19.69 -9.26 -0.38
N THR A 179 -20.96 -9.60 -0.57
CA THR A 179 -22.00 -8.67 -1.05
C THR A 179 -22.39 -7.60 -0.02
N ASN A 180 -21.89 -7.68 1.22
CA ASN A 180 -22.31 -6.82 2.33
C ASN A 180 -21.14 -6.01 2.91
N ASN A 181 -19.91 -6.51 2.80
CA ASN A 181 -18.78 -5.99 3.55
C ASN A 181 -17.44 -6.25 2.85
N LEU A 182 -16.51 -5.32 3.06
CA LEU A 182 -15.13 -5.41 2.63
C LEU A 182 -14.22 -5.24 3.86
N ILE A 183 -13.29 -6.17 4.08
CA ILE A 183 -12.32 -6.08 5.17
C ILE A 183 -10.95 -5.72 4.61
N LEU A 184 -10.43 -4.57 5.03
CA LEU A 184 -9.12 -4.05 4.64
C LEU A 184 -8.15 -4.16 5.81
N TYR A 185 -6.87 -4.38 5.52
CA TYR A 185 -5.83 -4.47 6.54
C TYR A 185 -4.53 -3.79 6.11
N GLY A 186 -3.53 -3.74 6.99
CA GLY A 186 -2.24 -3.12 6.70
C GLY A 186 -2.20 -1.61 6.95
N PHE A 187 -3.03 -1.09 7.85
CA PHE A 187 -2.99 0.33 8.24
C PHE A 187 -1.81 0.64 9.16
N PRO A 188 -1.22 1.85 9.12
CA PRO A 188 -0.03 2.19 9.91
C PRO A 188 -0.28 2.34 11.41
N LYS A 189 -1.54 2.50 11.83
CA LYS A 189 -1.95 2.66 13.23
C LYS A 189 -3.20 1.83 13.48
N GLU A 190 -3.49 1.58 14.75
CA GLU A 190 -4.73 0.93 15.13
C GLU A 190 -5.95 1.78 14.71
N PRO A 191 -7.06 1.13 14.33
CA PRO A 191 -7.16 -0.30 14.08
C PRO A 191 -6.38 -0.70 12.80
N TYR A 192 -5.62 -1.80 12.87
CA TYR A 192 -4.80 -2.28 11.75
C TYR A 192 -5.61 -2.98 10.64
N GLU A 193 -6.89 -3.20 10.92
CA GLU A 193 -7.90 -3.81 10.06
C GLU A 193 -9.21 -3.04 10.25
N ILE A 194 -9.96 -2.82 9.18
CA ILE A 194 -11.27 -2.17 9.22
C ILE A 194 -12.31 -2.94 8.40
N SER A 195 -13.56 -2.81 8.82
CA SER A 195 -14.73 -3.25 8.05
C SER A 195 -15.32 -2.06 7.31
N CYS A 196 -15.54 -2.23 6.02
CA CYS A 196 -16.13 -1.24 5.13
C CYS A 196 -17.47 -1.80 4.61
N PRO A 197 -18.62 -1.39 5.17
CA PRO A 197 -19.93 -1.90 4.73
C PRO A 197 -20.26 -1.43 3.32
N VAL A 198 -21.01 -2.25 2.59
CA VAL A 198 -21.57 -1.89 1.28
C VAL A 198 -22.58 -0.76 1.42
N ILE A 199 -22.57 0.15 0.46
CA ILE A 199 -23.51 1.27 0.34
C ILE A 199 -24.15 1.29 -1.04
N ASP A 200 -25.35 1.88 -1.13
CA ASP A 200 -26.13 2.03 -2.36
C ASP A 200 -25.54 3.11 -3.31
#